data_AF-A0A7S1P8R1-F1
#
_entry.id   AF-A0A7S1P8R1-F1
#
_cell.length_a   1.000
_cell.length_b   1.000
_cell.length_c   1.000
_cell.angle_alpha   90.00
_cell.angle_beta   90.00
_cell.angle_gamma   90.00
#
_symmetry.space_group_name_H-M   'P 1'
#
loop_
_entity.id
_entity.type
_entity.pdbx_description
1 polymer ?
#
loop_
_entity_poly.entity_id
_entity_poly.type
_entity_poly.pdbx_seq_one_letter_code
_entity_poly.pdbx_strand_id
1 'polypeptide(L)'
;MHGTFWHFPPRFHPKSSGGLRPLSSYVKMVVDWTVMDGEAVFACDDASKLQNPLVGQSNSNIWFVSPQKLLSGEVGGPREGGGAVWLNEPPTTDPLDFATSGDEKDGVSVPFLFAGYERRMVHVSHNSPHALLFTFEVDKAGDNKWEALDTLRVEKASERRRYGHLIFDAAAKGEWVRARVRDEDTGEEGCGGCNVTVFFHHSASSATREALQSDTEGLFASIPTVNDVLTSEGLVMSYGVIRPRGGNRRTLEYAGRTITSPAPIPPSLPPWSSYYEIGADMKLLRKNDSAALSQLTKVGDVRASLKGSAVSTFRGILADQTSPDGPRDFLIDKGSILLVNQRGERFRLPAGDPLWEKEELSGLYGRGFREVVTERFLLNAAGTFFEVPREISGGLALMKPISTHNRLIYDYCSWRGMLVLSGLVLSTATTNSPIVTSQDGSSGALWFGVGDDL
;
A
#
# COMPACT_ATOMS: atom_id res chain seq x y z
N MET A 1 -9.15 -1.93 -3.62
CA MET A 1 -8.96 -0.50 -3.32
C MET A 1 -7.58 -0.08 -3.81
N HIS A 2 -7.29 -0.35 -5.08
CA HIS A 2 -6.05 0.06 -5.73
C HIS A 2 -6.42 0.56 -7.11
N GLY A 3 -5.71 1.58 -7.52
CA GLY A 3 -5.71 1.99 -8.90
C GLY A 3 -4.92 1.02 -9.75
N THR A 4 -5.41 0.74 -10.95
CA THR A 4 -4.55 0.21 -12.00
C THR A 4 -4.84 1.03 -13.24
N PHE A 5 -3.79 1.52 -13.88
CA PHE A 5 -3.92 2.08 -15.20
C PHE A 5 -4.05 0.94 -16.21
N TRP A 6 -5.01 1.05 -17.10
CA TRP A 6 -5.33 0.00 -18.06
C TRP A 6 -5.14 0.53 -19.47
N HIS A 7 -4.43 -0.24 -20.29
CA HIS A 7 -4.55 -0.10 -21.73
C HIS A 7 -5.80 -0.83 -22.19
N PHE A 8 -6.82 -0.06 -22.58
CA PHE A 8 -8.07 -0.58 -23.11
C PHE A 8 -7.99 -0.65 -24.65
N PRO A 9 -8.14 -1.85 -25.26
CA PRO A 9 -7.92 -1.99 -26.70
C PRO A 9 -9.12 -1.45 -27.50
N PRO A 10 -8.89 -0.76 -28.63
CA PRO A 10 -9.98 -0.17 -29.44
C PRO A 10 -11.02 -1.15 -29.98
N ARG A 11 -10.66 -2.45 -30.08
CA ARG A 11 -11.52 -3.50 -30.62
C ARG A 11 -12.14 -4.40 -29.54
N PHE A 12 -12.15 -3.97 -28.28
CA PHE A 12 -12.76 -4.76 -27.20
C PHE A 12 -14.27 -4.87 -27.40
N HIS A 13 -14.79 -6.08 -27.58
CA HIS A 13 -16.23 -6.36 -27.66
C HIS A 13 -16.54 -7.81 -27.24
N PRO A 14 -17.82 -8.21 -27.04
CA PRO A 14 -18.16 -9.53 -26.49
C PRO A 14 -17.68 -10.77 -27.25
N LYS A 15 -17.23 -10.64 -28.52
CA LYS A 15 -16.66 -11.75 -29.31
C LYS A 15 -15.16 -11.58 -29.59
N SER A 16 -14.56 -10.51 -29.06
CA SER A 16 -13.14 -10.19 -29.16
C SER A 16 -12.76 -9.36 -27.94
N SER A 17 -12.49 -10.04 -26.83
CA SER A 17 -12.14 -9.47 -25.52
C SER A 17 -10.64 -9.50 -25.26
N GLY A 18 -9.82 -9.77 -26.28
CA GLY A 18 -8.37 -9.79 -26.16
C GLY A 18 -7.73 -8.38 -26.15
N GLY A 19 -6.56 -8.28 -25.53
CA GLY A 19 -5.70 -7.09 -25.59
C GLY A 19 -5.84 -6.09 -24.44
N LEU A 20 -6.71 -6.35 -23.46
CA LEU A 20 -6.76 -5.58 -22.20
C LEU A 20 -5.47 -5.83 -21.41
N ARG A 21 -4.74 -4.77 -21.03
CA ARG A 21 -3.47 -4.92 -20.29
C ARG A 21 -3.40 -3.99 -19.08
N PRO A 22 -3.01 -4.48 -17.90
CA PRO A 22 -2.58 -3.62 -16.82
C PRO A 22 -1.27 -2.94 -17.23
N LEU A 23 -1.16 -1.64 -16.99
CA LEU A 23 0.04 -0.85 -17.22
C LEU A 23 0.87 -0.77 -15.94
N SER A 24 0.26 -0.28 -14.86
CA SER A 24 0.87 -0.13 -13.55
C SER A 24 -0.19 0.03 -12.46
N SER A 25 0.17 -0.27 -11.22
CA SER A 25 -0.66 0.06 -10.06
C SER A 25 -0.40 1.48 -9.60
N TYR A 26 -1.37 2.14 -8.95
CA TYR A 26 -1.15 3.46 -8.35
C TYR A 26 -1.78 3.56 -6.95
N VAL A 27 -1.14 4.39 -6.10
CA VAL A 27 -1.53 4.69 -4.72
C VAL A 27 -2.40 5.94 -4.67
N LYS A 28 -2.23 6.90 -5.57
CA LYS A 28 -3.09 8.10 -5.63
C LYS A 28 -4.58 7.79 -5.75
N MET A 29 -5.44 8.74 -5.38
CA MET A 29 -6.87 8.67 -5.70
C MET A 29 -7.15 9.52 -6.93
N VAL A 30 -6.94 8.93 -8.11
CA VAL A 30 -7.33 9.55 -9.37
C VAL A 30 -8.86 9.54 -9.47
N VAL A 31 -9.47 10.72 -9.55
CA VAL A 31 -10.93 10.88 -9.62
C VAL A 31 -11.42 11.25 -11.02
N ASP A 32 -10.55 11.87 -11.83
CA ASP A 32 -10.80 12.22 -13.21
C ASP A 32 -9.48 12.41 -13.96
N TRP A 33 -9.52 12.39 -15.30
CA TRP A 33 -8.35 12.63 -16.12
C TRP A 33 -8.70 13.16 -17.51
N THR A 34 -7.76 13.88 -18.11
CA THR A 34 -7.85 14.35 -19.49
C THR A 34 -6.47 14.40 -20.14
N VAL A 35 -6.40 14.74 -21.41
CA VAL A 35 -5.15 15.04 -22.12
C VAL A 35 -5.08 16.55 -22.36
N MET A 36 -3.98 17.18 -21.96
CA MET A 36 -3.74 18.61 -22.16
C MET A 36 -2.29 18.82 -22.59
N ASP A 37 -2.09 19.53 -23.70
CA ASP A 37 -0.76 19.84 -24.27
C ASP A 37 0.14 18.61 -24.45
N GLY A 38 -0.47 17.46 -24.78
CA GLY A 38 0.24 16.20 -25.00
C GLY A 38 0.57 15.41 -23.73
N GLU A 39 0.22 15.92 -22.55
CA GLU A 39 0.39 15.22 -21.27
C GLU A 39 -0.93 14.57 -20.82
N ALA A 40 -0.84 13.43 -20.13
CA ALA A 40 -1.95 12.91 -19.34
C ALA A 40 -2.04 13.72 -18.04
N VAL A 41 -3.22 14.29 -17.77
CA VAL A 41 -3.46 15.18 -16.64
C VAL A 41 -4.51 14.57 -15.74
N PHE A 42 -4.10 14.21 -14.52
CA PHE A 42 -4.95 13.58 -13.53
C PHE A 42 -5.38 14.58 -12.46
N ALA A 43 -6.68 14.59 -12.15
CA ALA A 43 -7.21 15.19 -10.94
C ALA A 43 -7.15 14.16 -9.80
N CYS A 44 -6.54 14.52 -8.68
CA CYS A 44 -6.38 13.62 -7.54
C CYS A 44 -7.07 14.17 -6.27
N ASP A 45 -7.76 13.30 -5.55
CA ASP A 45 -8.25 13.60 -4.20
C ASP A 45 -7.29 13.00 -3.16
N ASP A 46 -6.24 13.77 -2.85
CA ASP A 46 -5.15 13.27 -2.01
C ASP A 46 -5.56 13.18 -0.54
N ALA A 47 -5.91 14.24 0.18
CA ALA A 47 -6.35 14.05 1.57
C ALA A 47 -7.47 15.00 1.96
N SER A 48 -8.57 14.44 2.47
CA SER A 48 -9.74 15.20 2.89
C SER A 48 -9.89 15.25 4.41
N LYS A 49 -10.59 16.27 4.93
CA LYS A 49 -10.96 16.35 6.36
C LYS A 49 -11.99 15.30 6.79
N LEU A 50 -12.56 14.53 5.86
CA LEU A 50 -13.61 13.58 6.16
C LEU A 50 -13.04 12.48 7.07
N GLN A 51 -13.33 12.56 8.36
CA GLN A 51 -12.82 11.63 9.38
C GLN A 51 -11.29 11.59 9.51
N ASN A 52 -10.59 12.63 9.04
CA ASN A 52 -9.14 12.77 9.17
C ASN A 52 -8.80 13.98 10.05
N PRO A 53 -8.52 13.78 11.34
CA PRO A 53 -8.24 14.88 12.29
C PRO A 53 -6.85 15.48 12.09
N LEU A 54 -5.97 14.79 11.37
CA LEU A 54 -4.56 15.17 11.18
C LEU A 54 -4.32 16.00 9.92
N VAL A 55 -5.33 16.14 9.08
CA VAL A 55 -5.31 17.06 7.95
C VAL A 55 -6.10 18.31 8.33
N GLY A 56 -5.41 19.44 8.47
CA GLY A 56 -6.07 20.69 8.88
C GLY A 56 -7.06 21.22 7.84
N GLN A 57 -6.89 20.83 6.57
CA GLN A 57 -7.72 21.20 5.43
C GLN A 57 -7.61 20.15 4.33
N SER A 58 -8.69 19.92 3.57
CA SER A 58 -8.62 19.04 2.41
C SER A 58 -7.62 19.60 1.40
N ASN A 59 -6.87 18.73 0.74
CA ASN A 59 -5.90 19.11 -0.26
C ASN A 59 -5.77 18.07 -1.35
N SER A 60 -5.49 18.56 -2.55
CA SER A 60 -5.42 17.85 -3.82
C SER A 60 -4.32 18.46 -4.66
N ASN A 61 -3.84 17.72 -5.66
CA ASN A 61 -3.01 18.26 -6.72
C ASN A 61 -3.44 17.75 -8.10
N ILE A 62 -2.98 18.45 -9.13
CA ILE A 62 -3.03 18.00 -10.51
C ILE A 62 -1.71 17.28 -10.78
N TRP A 63 -1.80 16.07 -11.34
CA TRP A 63 -0.64 15.27 -11.68
C TRP A 63 -0.48 15.16 -13.19
N PHE A 64 0.64 15.70 -13.68
CA PHE A 64 1.03 15.62 -15.08
C PHE A 64 1.93 14.41 -15.29
N VAL A 65 1.59 13.63 -16.30
CA VAL A 65 2.30 12.40 -16.63
C VAL A 65 2.48 12.31 -18.13
N SER A 66 3.70 12.05 -18.56
CA SER A 66 3.98 11.72 -19.96
C SER A 66 3.18 10.47 -20.37
N PRO A 67 2.36 10.53 -21.42
CA PRO A 67 1.62 9.36 -21.90
C PRO A 67 2.53 8.19 -22.23
N GLN A 68 3.74 8.45 -22.75
CA GLN A 68 4.71 7.42 -23.08
C GLN A 68 5.18 6.68 -21.82
N LYS A 69 5.52 7.41 -20.74
CA LYS A 69 5.90 6.82 -19.46
C LYS A 69 4.75 6.03 -18.81
N LEU A 70 3.53 6.52 -18.94
CA LEU A 70 2.35 5.80 -18.48
C LEU A 70 2.15 4.49 -19.24
N LEU A 71 2.29 4.52 -20.57
CA LEU A 71 2.11 3.36 -21.44
C LEU A 71 3.25 2.34 -21.34
N SER A 72 4.48 2.77 -21.00
CA SER A 72 5.61 1.88 -20.75
C SER A 72 5.56 1.23 -19.37
N GLY A 73 4.72 1.72 -18.46
CA GLY A 73 4.62 1.24 -17.08
C GLY A 73 5.70 1.80 -16.15
N GLU A 74 6.37 2.88 -16.54
CA GLU A 74 7.37 3.62 -15.72
C GLU A 74 6.71 4.48 -14.63
N VAL A 75 5.39 4.63 -14.65
CA VAL A 75 4.64 5.47 -13.71
C VAL A 75 3.86 4.59 -12.75
N GLY A 76 4.12 4.73 -11.45
CA GLY A 76 3.47 3.97 -10.40
C GLY A 76 4.17 2.64 -10.10
N GLY A 77 3.46 1.75 -9.41
CA GLY A 77 3.99 0.48 -8.94
C GLY A 77 3.85 -0.67 -9.96
N PRO A 78 4.41 -1.85 -9.62
CA PRO A 78 4.36 -3.02 -10.48
C PRO A 78 2.92 -3.46 -10.82
N ARG A 79 2.77 -4.17 -11.95
CA ARG A 79 1.50 -4.77 -12.37
C ARG A 79 1.12 -5.89 -11.41
N GLU A 80 0.13 -5.65 -10.59
CA GLU A 80 -0.35 -6.57 -9.58
C GLU A 80 -1.87 -6.69 -9.68
N GLY A 81 -2.38 -7.91 -9.69
CA GLY A 81 -3.81 -8.19 -9.84
C GLY A 81 -4.21 -9.33 -8.93
N GLY A 82 -5.37 -9.21 -8.29
CA GLY A 82 -5.89 -10.28 -7.45
C GLY A 82 -7.40 -10.19 -7.35
N GLY A 83 -8.04 -11.35 -7.31
CA GLY A 83 -9.49 -11.42 -7.21
C GLY A 83 -9.98 -12.85 -7.17
N ALA A 84 -11.20 -13.02 -6.66
CA ALA A 84 -11.87 -14.30 -6.60
C ALA A 84 -12.93 -14.38 -7.69
N VAL A 85 -13.02 -15.55 -8.35
CA VAL A 85 -14.20 -15.90 -9.16
C VAL A 85 -15.26 -16.60 -8.32
N TRP A 86 -14.86 -17.18 -7.19
CA TRP A 86 -15.73 -17.56 -6.09
C TRP A 86 -15.03 -17.30 -4.75
N LEU A 87 -15.72 -16.74 -3.75
CA LEU A 87 -15.17 -16.45 -2.42
C LEU A 87 -16.06 -17.01 -1.30
N ASN A 88 -15.86 -18.30 -0.96
CA ASN A 88 -16.67 -18.99 0.05
C ASN A 88 -18.15 -18.99 -0.32
N GLU A 89 -18.42 -19.46 -1.52
CA GLU A 89 -19.77 -19.55 -2.05
C GLU A 89 -19.90 -20.80 -2.91
N PRO A 90 -21.12 -21.25 -3.18
CA PRO A 90 -21.35 -22.33 -4.12
C PRO A 90 -20.72 -22.02 -5.48
N PRO A 91 -20.05 -22.97 -6.15
CA PRO A 91 -19.44 -22.75 -7.46
C PRO A 91 -20.52 -22.75 -8.56
N THR A 92 -21.51 -21.88 -8.46
CA THR A 92 -22.58 -21.71 -9.47
C THR A 92 -22.16 -20.66 -10.49
N THR A 93 -22.75 -20.71 -11.69
CA THR A 93 -22.67 -19.60 -12.65
C THR A 93 -23.37 -18.38 -12.05
N ASP A 94 -22.75 -17.20 -12.16
CA ASP A 94 -23.23 -15.95 -11.55
C ASP A 94 -24.61 -15.55 -12.13
N PRO A 95 -25.63 -15.24 -11.31
CA PRO A 95 -26.91 -14.73 -11.80
C PRO A 95 -26.84 -13.36 -12.50
N LEU A 96 -25.73 -12.62 -12.39
CA LEU A 96 -25.45 -11.38 -13.15
C LEU A 96 -24.74 -11.63 -14.49
N ASP A 97 -24.56 -12.89 -14.89
CA ASP A 97 -23.94 -13.24 -16.16
C ASP A 97 -24.88 -12.96 -17.34
N PHE A 98 -24.89 -11.71 -17.81
CA PHE A 98 -25.63 -11.28 -19.00
C PHE A 98 -25.14 -11.95 -20.30
N ALA A 99 -24.07 -12.76 -20.25
CA ALA A 99 -23.45 -13.41 -21.41
C ALA A 99 -23.68 -14.92 -21.47
N THR A 100 -24.28 -15.55 -20.46
CA THR A 100 -24.61 -16.98 -20.53
C THR A 100 -25.85 -17.19 -21.40
N SER A 101 -25.60 -17.34 -22.70
CA SER A 101 -26.54 -18.03 -23.58
C SER A 101 -26.67 -19.49 -23.12
N GLY A 102 -27.61 -19.75 -22.22
CA GLY A 102 -28.45 -20.96 -22.22
C GLY A 102 -27.90 -22.32 -21.77
N ASP A 103 -26.59 -22.58 -21.70
CA ASP A 103 -26.09 -23.97 -21.50
C ASP A 103 -24.91 -24.17 -20.52
N GLU A 104 -24.37 -23.11 -19.89
CA GLU A 104 -23.27 -23.29 -18.92
C GLU A 104 -23.78 -23.78 -17.56
N LYS A 105 -23.18 -24.89 -17.10
CA LYS A 105 -23.59 -25.66 -15.94
C LYS A 105 -22.94 -25.12 -14.66
N ASP A 106 -23.58 -25.41 -13.53
CA ASP A 106 -22.93 -25.33 -12.21
C ASP A 106 -21.52 -25.93 -12.26
N GLY A 107 -20.57 -25.27 -11.60
CA GLY A 107 -19.17 -25.67 -11.55
C GLY A 107 -18.24 -24.91 -12.48
N VAL A 108 -18.71 -24.01 -13.36
CA VAL A 108 -17.85 -23.20 -14.26
C VAL A 108 -17.86 -21.74 -13.82
N SER A 109 -16.67 -21.15 -13.66
CA SER A 109 -16.51 -19.77 -13.22
C SER A 109 -16.63 -18.79 -14.39
N VAL A 110 -16.97 -17.54 -14.06
CA VAL A 110 -16.73 -16.41 -14.96
C VAL A 110 -15.24 -16.30 -15.32
N PRO A 111 -14.89 -15.73 -16.49
CA PRO A 111 -13.49 -15.48 -16.87
C PRO A 111 -12.78 -14.48 -15.94
N PHE A 112 -11.51 -14.75 -15.64
CA PHE A 112 -10.60 -13.86 -14.94
C PHE A 112 -9.44 -13.46 -15.86
N LEU A 113 -9.01 -12.19 -15.80
CA LEU A 113 -7.94 -11.69 -16.68
C LEU A 113 -6.62 -12.41 -16.38
N PHE A 114 -6.07 -13.07 -17.39
CA PHE A 114 -4.82 -13.85 -17.28
C PHE A 114 -3.64 -13.15 -17.95
N ALA A 115 -3.89 -12.36 -18.99
CA ALA A 115 -2.87 -11.65 -19.74
C ALA A 115 -2.33 -10.41 -19.01
N GLY A 116 -1.08 -10.05 -19.35
CA GLY A 116 -0.45 -8.81 -18.88
C GLY A 116 0.28 -8.91 -17.54
N TYR A 117 0.30 -10.11 -16.94
CA TYR A 117 1.06 -10.41 -15.73
C TYR A 117 2.15 -11.44 -16.03
N GLU A 118 3.28 -11.32 -15.33
CA GLU A 118 4.48 -12.15 -15.56
C GLU A 118 4.47 -13.40 -14.69
N ARG A 119 3.91 -13.30 -13.48
CA ARG A 119 3.69 -14.42 -12.56
C ARG A 119 2.21 -14.55 -12.28
N ARG A 120 1.71 -15.77 -12.39
CA ARG A 120 0.28 -16.06 -12.24
C ARG A 120 0.14 -17.30 -11.38
N MET A 121 -0.70 -17.20 -10.37
CA MET A 121 -1.04 -18.32 -9.52
C MET A 121 -2.51 -18.25 -9.13
N VAL A 122 -3.00 -19.38 -8.62
CA VAL A 122 -4.35 -19.51 -8.09
C VAL A 122 -4.28 -20.26 -6.77
N HIS A 123 -5.07 -19.79 -5.82
CA HIS A 123 -5.34 -20.43 -4.55
C HIS A 123 -6.76 -20.99 -4.61
N VAL A 124 -6.93 -22.23 -4.19
CA VAL A 124 -8.24 -22.85 -4.10
C VAL A 124 -8.50 -23.34 -2.68
N SER A 125 -9.73 -23.25 -2.22
CA SER A 125 -10.16 -23.94 -1.01
C SER A 125 -11.61 -24.40 -1.09
N HIS A 126 -11.98 -25.46 -0.39
CA HIS A 126 -13.37 -25.91 -0.32
C HIS A 126 -13.70 -26.55 1.03
N ASN A 127 -15.00 -26.68 1.31
CA ASN A 127 -15.53 -27.43 2.45
C ASN A 127 -16.30 -28.71 2.04
N SER A 128 -16.21 -29.13 0.77
CA SER A 128 -16.84 -30.39 0.32
C SER A 128 -16.38 -31.61 1.13
N PRO A 129 -17.29 -32.55 1.46
CA PRO A 129 -16.94 -33.85 2.05
C PRO A 129 -16.22 -34.78 1.06
N HIS A 130 -16.16 -34.43 -0.23
CA HIS A 130 -15.49 -35.18 -1.29
C HIS A 130 -14.23 -34.46 -1.77
N ALA A 131 -13.36 -35.19 -2.47
CA ALA A 131 -12.25 -34.57 -3.19
C ALA A 131 -12.80 -33.82 -4.41
N LEU A 132 -12.24 -32.64 -4.68
CA LEU A 132 -12.63 -31.82 -5.82
C LEU A 132 -11.46 -31.72 -6.81
N LEU A 133 -11.77 -31.89 -8.09
CA LEU A 133 -10.86 -31.61 -9.19
C LEU A 133 -11.17 -30.22 -9.74
N PHE A 134 -10.18 -29.34 -9.68
CA PHE A 134 -10.20 -28.04 -10.34
C PHE A 134 -9.50 -28.15 -11.68
N THR A 135 -10.20 -27.92 -12.78
CA THR A 135 -9.60 -27.76 -14.11
C THR A 135 -9.58 -26.29 -14.47
N PHE A 136 -8.41 -25.75 -14.77
CA PHE A 136 -8.27 -24.39 -15.26
C PHE A 136 -8.28 -24.42 -16.78
N GLU A 137 -9.16 -23.62 -17.38
CA GLU A 137 -9.29 -23.49 -18.83
C GLU A 137 -8.82 -22.09 -19.24
N VAL A 138 -8.26 -21.97 -20.44
CA VAL A 138 -7.75 -20.71 -20.97
C VAL A 138 -8.40 -20.37 -22.31
N ASP A 139 -8.78 -19.09 -22.46
CA ASP A 139 -9.11 -18.49 -23.74
C ASP A 139 -7.88 -17.71 -24.23
N LYS A 140 -7.22 -18.25 -25.25
CA LYS A 140 -5.96 -17.69 -25.79
C LYS A 140 -6.14 -16.41 -26.58
N ALA A 141 -7.30 -16.18 -27.18
CA ALA A 141 -7.53 -15.09 -28.12
C ALA A 141 -8.54 -14.04 -27.61
N GLY A 142 -9.28 -14.35 -26.55
CA GLY A 142 -10.43 -13.56 -26.13
C GLY A 142 -11.62 -13.74 -27.07
N ASP A 143 -11.77 -14.91 -27.69
CA ASP A 143 -12.86 -15.24 -28.62
C ASP A 143 -13.82 -16.30 -28.08
N ASN A 144 -13.76 -16.55 -26.77
CA ASN A 144 -14.57 -17.50 -26.01
C ASN A 144 -14.34 -18.97 -26.42
N LYS A 145 -13.14 -19.30 -26.89
CA LYS A 145 -12.71 -20.68 -27.17
C LYS A 145 -11.78 -21.17 -26.07
N TRP A 146 -12.30 -22.10 -25.27
CA TRP A 146 -11.64 -22.59 -24.08
C TRP A 146 -10.90 -23.91 -24.34
N GLU A 147 -9.67 -23.99 -23.84
CA GLU A 147 -8.86 -25.21 -23.81
C GLU A 147 -8.36 -25.47 -22.39
N ALA A 148 -8.11 -26.73 -22.05
CA ALA A 148 -7.54 -27.08 -20.75
C ALA A 148 -6.11 -26.53 -20.63
N LEU A 149 -5.83 -25.83 -19.53
CA LEU A 149 -4.52 -25.28 -19.20
C LEU A 149 -3.79 -26.15 -18.17
N ASP A 150 -4.44 -26.42 -17.03
CA ASP A 150 -3.86 -27.18 -15.93
C ASP A 150 -4.95 -27.72 -15.01
N THR A 151 -4.58 -28.61 -14.09
CA THR A 151 -5.49 -29.20 -13.11
C THR A 151 -4.91 -29.21 -11.71
N LEU A 152 -5.77 -29.07 -10.71
CA LEU A 152 -5.40 -29.17 -9.31
C LEU A 152 -6.45 -30.00 -8.58
N ARG A 153 -6.05 -31.17 -8.10
CA ARG A 153 -6.88 -32.00 -7.23
C ARG A 153 -6.69 -31.57 -5.78
N VAL A 154 -7.80 -31.32 -5.08
CA VAL A 154 -7.79 -30.99 -3.65
C VAL A 154 -8.60 -32.03 -2.89
N GLU A 155 -7.95 -32.63 -1.89
CA GLU A 155 -8.54 -33.71 -1.09
C GLU A 155 -9.76 -33.26 -0.29
N LYS A 156 -10.57 -34.22 0.14
CA LYS A 156 -11.76 -33.98 0.94
C LYS A 156 -11.51 -33.31 2.29
N ALA A 157 -12.47 -32.48 2.71
CA ALA A 157 -12.48 -31.83 4.02
C ALA A 157 -13.19 -32.71 5.05
N SER A 158 -12.47 -33.22 6.06
CA SER A 158 -13.08 -33.96 7.18
C SER A 158 -13.74 -33.04 8.21
N GLU A 159 -13.13 -31.89 8.51
CA GLU A 159 -13.58 -30.95 9.57
C GLU A 159 -13.17 -29.48 9.33
N ARG A 160 -12.23 -29.22 8.42
CA ARG A 160 -11.72 -27.88 8.07
C ARG A 160 -11.60 -27.76 6.57
N ARG A 161 -11.70 -26.54 6.04
CA ARG A 161 -11.45 -26.29 4.61
C ARG A 161 -10.11 -26.87 4.18
N ARG A 162 -10.11 -27.47 2.99
CA ARG A 162 -8.88 -27.94 2.34
C ARG A 162 -8.39 -26.88 1.39
N TYR A 163 -7.09 -26.81 1.22
CA TYR A 163 -6.41 -25.76 0.47
C TYR A 163 -5.47 -26.41 -0.54
N GLY A 164 -5.42 -25.84 -1.72
CA GLY A 164 -4.42 -26.11 -2.74
C GLY A 164 -4.00 -24.81 -3.41
N HIS A 165 -2.86 -24.84 -4.08
CA HIS A 165 -2.46 -23.75 -4.95
C HIS A 165 -1.75 -24.31 -6.18
N LEU A 166 -1.76 -23.51 -7.24
CA LEU A 166 -1.06 -23.79 -8.48
C LEU A 166 -0.38 -22.51 -8.94
N ILE A 167 0.91 -22.61 -9.29
CA ILE A 167 1.63 -21.56 -10.01
C ILE A 167 1.62 -21.98 -11.48
N PHE A 168 1.00 -21.16 -12.33
CA PHE A 168 0.97 -21.42 -13.76
C PHE A 168 2.34 -21.19 -14.39
N ASP A 169 2.66 -21.97 -15.42
CA ASP A 169 3.86 -21.74 -16.22
C ASP A 169 3.88 -20.28 -16.74
N ALA A 170 5.00 -19.60 -16.54
CA ALA A 170 5.22 -18.25 -17.05
C ALA A 170 5.14 -18.19 -18.58
N ALA A 171 5.44 -19.30 -19.28
CA ALA A 171 5.33 -19.40 -20.72
C ALA A 171 3.88 -19.54 -21.22
N ALA A 172 2.94 -19.96 -20.36
CA ALA A 172 1.54 -20.19 -20.74
C ALA A 172 0.91 -18.92 -21.34
N LYS A 173 0.19 -19.06 -22.46
CA LYS A 173 -0.47 -17.95 -23.15
C LYS A 173 -1.97 -18.03 -22.92
N GLY A 174 -2.59 -16.88 -22.74
CA GLY A 174 -4.01 -16.76 -22.41
C GLY A 174 -4.41 -15.30 -22.23
N GLU A 175 -5.53 -14.88 -22.82
CA GLU A 175 -6.19 -13.62 -22.49
C GLU A 175 -6.95 -13.77 -21.16
N TRP A 176 -7.75 -14.84 -21.06
CA TRP A 176 -8.59 -15.13 -19.91
C TRP A 176 -8.36 -16.54 -19.39
N VAL A 177 -8.56 -16.73 -18.08
CA VAL A 177 -8.57 -18.03 -17.41
C VAL A 177 -9.90 -18.21 -16.69
N ARG A 178 -10.42 -19.43 -16.62
CA ARG A 178 -11.56 -19.77 -15.77
C ARG A 178 -11.34 -21.09 -15.06
N ALA A 179 -12.10 -21.32 -14.00
CA ALA A 179 -12.07 -22.56 -13.25
C ALA A 179 -13.31 -23.41 -13.54
N ARG A 180 -13.11 -24.72 -13.67
CA ARG A 180 -14.14 -25.74 -13.70
C ARG A 180 -13.94 -26.65 -12.49
N VAL A 181 -14.99 -26.87 -11.71
CA VAL A 181 -14.98 -27.71 -10.51
C VAL A 181 -15.76 -28.98 -10.81
N ARG A 182 -15.18 -30.12 -10.43
CA ARG A 182 -15.84 -31.42 -10.47
C ARG A 182 -15.69 -32.14 -9.14
N ASP A 183 -16.78 -32.71 -8.67
CA ASP A 183 -16.78 -33.64 -7.54
C ASP A 183 -16.30 -35.02 -8.03
N GLU A 184 -15.22 -35.53 -7.44
CA GLU A 184 -14.63 -36.79 -7.90
C GLU A 184 -15.40 -38.03 -7.43
N ASP A 185 -16.15 -37.93 -6.33
CA ASP A 185 -16.88 -39.06 -5.78
C ASP A 185 -18.19 -39.26 -6.56
N THR A 186 -18.85 -38.18 -6.97
CA THR A 186 -20.09 -38.23 -7.78
C THR A 186 -19.84 -38.18 -9.28
N GLY A 187 -18.71 -37.59 -9.71
CA GLY A 187 -18.40 -37.32 -11.12
C GLY A 187 -19.15 -36.13 -11.71
N GLU A 188 -19.93 -35.40 -10.90
CA GLU A 188 -20.74 -34.27 -11.33
C GLU A 188 -19.94 -32.96 -11.33
N GLU A 189 -20.30 -32.03 -12.22
CA GLU A 189 -19.76 -30.67 -12.19
C GLU A 189 -20.31 -29.92 -10.96
N GLY A 190 -19.50 -29.04 -10.38
CA GLY A 190 -19.78 -28.40 -9.10
C GLY A 190 -19.36 -29.27 -7.90
N CYS A 191 -20.06 -29.12 -6.77
CA CYS A 191 -19.73 -29.84 -5.54
C CYS A 191 -20.94 -30.07 -4.60
N GLY A 192 -22.16 -30.13 -5.14
CA GLY A 192 -23.34 -30.57 -4.38
C GLY A 192 -23.63 -29.77 -3.10
N GLY A 193 -23.71 -28.43 -3.19
CA GLY A 193 -24.05 -27.57 -2.05
C GLY A 193 -22.87 -27.21 -1.13
N CYS A 194 -21.64 -27.53 -1.52
CA CYS A 194 -20.44 -27.04 -0.86
C CYS A 194 -20.12 -25.58 -1.26
N ASN A 195 -19.26 -24.94 -0.47
CA ASN A 195 -18.66 -23.66 -0.81
C ASN A 195 -17.21 -23.83 -1.24
N VAL A 196 -16.83 -23.04 -2.23
CA VAL A 196 -15.51 -23.00 -2.84
C VAL A 196 -14.95 -21.58 -2.77
N THR A 197 -13.63 -21.47 -2.70
CA THR A 197 -12.88 -20.27 -3.01
C THR A 197 -11.93 -20.59 -4.16
N VAL A 198 -11.94 -19.78 -5.22
CA VAL A 198 -10.91 -19.78 -6.26
C VAL A 198 -10.43 -18.32 -6.39
N PHE A 199 -9.23 -18.06 -5.90
CA PHE A 199 -8.63 -16.73 -5.83
C PHE A 199 -7.37 -16.69 -6.69
N PHE A 200 -7.39 -15.87 -7.74
CA PHE A 200 -6.23 -15.63 -8.58
C PHE A 200 -5.36 -14.55 -7.97
N HIS A 201 -4.04 -14.77 -7.99
CA HIS A 201 -3.04 -13.79 -7.61
C HIS A 201 -2.00 -13.68 -8.72
N HIS A 202 -1.84 -12.47 -9.24
CA HIS A 202 -1.01 -12.17 -10.40
C HIS A 202 -0.07 -11.02 -10.05
N SER A 203 1.19 -11.14 -10.46
CA SER A 203 2.23 -10.20 -10.05
C SER A 203 3.30 -10.00 -11.13
N ALA A 204 4.07 -8.93 -10.95
CA ALA A 204 5.30 -8.71 -11.69
C ALA A 204 6.40 -9.68 -11.24
N SER A 205 7.35 -9.98 -12.12
CA SER A 205 8.56 -10.72 -11.76
C SER A 205 9.48 -9.90 -10.86
N SER A 206 10.43 -10.58 -10.22
CA SER A 206 11.53 -9.94 -9.48
C SER A 206 12.32 -8.95 -10.35
N ALA A 207 12.61 -9.32 -11.60
CA ALA A 207 13.36 -8.45 -12.52
C ALA A 207 12.63 -7.13 -12.82
N THR A 208 11.31 -7.18 -13.04
CA THR A 208 10.50 -5.97 -13.24
C THR A 208 10.47 -5.10 -11.98
N ARG A 209 10.42 -5.71 -10.79
CA ARG A 209 10.48 -4.98 -9.52
C ARG A 209 11.85 -4.32 -9.29
N GLU A 210 12.93 -5.02 -9.62
CA GLU A 210 14.31 -4.50 -9.55
C GLU A 210 14.54 -3.34 -10.53
N ALA A 211 13.94 -3.40 -11.73
CA ALA A 211 13.99 -2.31 -12.70
C ALA A 211 13.29 -1.04 -12.17
N LEU A 212 12.06 -1.17 -11.63
CA LEU A 212 11.34 -0.05 -11.02
C LEU A 212 12.10 0.55 -9.82
N GLN A 213 12.78 -0.30 -9.03
CA GLN A 213 13.63 0.18 -7.94
C GLN A 213 14.83 1.00 -8.47
N SER A 214 15.40 0.61 -9.61
CA SER A 214 16.50 1.34 -10.24
C SER A 214 16.05 2.71 -10.75
N ASP A 215 14.82 2.82 -11.25
CA ASP A 215 14.26 4.10 -11.72
C ASP A 215 14.06 5.12 -10.59
N THR A 216 14.00 4.67 -9.33
CA THR A 216 13.89 5.51 -8.13
C THR A 216 15.23 5.71 -7.41
N GLU A 217 16.35 5.36 -8.05
CA GLU A 217 17.68 5.46 -7.45
C GLU A 217 18.01 6.92 -7.03
N GLY A 218 18.46 7.07 -5.78
CA GLY A 218 18.80 8.37 -5.19
C GLY A 218 17.62 9.20 -4.69
N LEU A 219 16.37 8.86 -5.06
CA LEU A 219 15.17 9.63 -4.71
C LEU A 219 14.99 9.75 -3.18
N PHE A 220 15.23 8.64 -2.47
CA PHE A 220 15.12 8.54 -1.01
C PHE A 220 16.47 8.53 -0.28
N ALA A 221 17.57 8.86 -0.95
CA ALA A 221 18.92 8.79 -0.38
C ALA A 221 19.11 9.69 0.86
N SER A 222 18.36 10.79 0.93
CA SER A 222 18.36 11.69 2.09
C SER A 222 17.63 11.13 3.32
N ILE A 223 17.03 9.94 3.27
CA ILE A 223 16.36 9.32 4.42
C ILE A 223 17.20 8.09 4.82
N PRO A 224 17.81 8.07 6.02
CA PRO A 224 18.74 7.01 6.38
C PRO A 224 18.04 5.66 6.54
N THR A 225 18.75 4.58 6.25
CA THR A 225 18.35 3.24 6.66
C THR A 225 18.58 3.05 8.16
N VAL A 226 17.94 2.02 8.74
CA VAL A 226 18.25 1.61 10.12
C VAL A 226 19.73 1.23 10.29
N ASN A 227 20.33 0.62 9.27
CA ASN A 227 21.74 0.27 9.29
C ASN A 227 22.64 1.52 9.29
N ASP A 228 22.32 2.54 8.48
CA ASP A 228 23.11 3.78 8.44
C ASP A 228 23.20 4.43 9.82
N VAL A 229 22.06 4.52 10.52
CA VAL A 229 22.00 5.11 11.87
C VAL A 229 22.75 4.28 12.91
N LEU A 230 22.73 2.95 12.81
CA LEU A 230 23.40 2.08 13.77
C LEU A 230 24.93 2.00 13.54
N THR A 231 25.40 2.28 12.32
CA THR A 231 26.80 2.02 11.94
C THR A 231 27.62 3.26 11.63
N SER A 232 27.00 4.40 11.30
CA SER A 232 27.71 5.58 10.80
C SER A 232 27.89 6.67 11.87
N GLU A 233 29.14 7.00 12.20
CA GLU A 233 29.52 8.07 13.12
C GLU A 233 29.35 9.48 12.58
N GLY A 234 28.76 10.35 13.41
CA GLY A 234 28.50 11.75 13.13
C GLY A 234 27.30 12.05 12.23
N LEU A 235 26.42 11.10 11.86
CA LEU A 235 25.29 11.43 10.96
C LEU A 235 24.31 12.39 11.64
N VAL A 236 24.16 13.58 11.08
CA VAL A 236 23.26 14.63 11.57
C VAL A 236 21.90 14.52 10.87
N MET A 237 20.85 14.25 11.65
CA MET A 237 19.50 14.02 11.17
C MET A 237 18.54 15.14 11.55
N SER A 238 17.76 15.59 10.58
CA SER A 238 16.59 16.45 10.73
C SER A 238 15.36 15.61 11.05
N TYR A 239 14.94 15.60 12.31
CA TYR A 239 13.90 14.70 12.81
C TYR A 239 12.72 15.52 13.33
N GLY A 240 11.49 15.15 12.97
CA GLY A 240 10.35 15.78 13.64
C GLY A 240 8.97 15.68 13.00
N VAL A 241 7.97 16.18 13.72
CA VAL A 241 6.56 16.00 13.37
C VAL A 241 6.08 17.06 12.37
N ILE A 242 5.22 16.63 11.45
CA ILE A 242 4.65 17.49 10.41
C ILE A 242 3.13 17.45 10.38
N ARG A 243 2.51 18.60 10.08
CA ARG A 243 1.05 18.71 9.97
C ARG A 243 0.60 19.76 8.96
N PRO A 244 -0.32 19.42 8.03
CA PRO A 244 -1.02 20.42 7.22
C PRO A 244 -1.89 21.31 8.11
N ARG A 245 -1.73 22.63 8.02
CA ARG A 245 -2.48 23.56 8.86
C ARG A 245 -3.90 23.78 8.34
N GLY A 246 -4.83 23.96 9.27
CA GLY A 246 -6.22 24.29 8.96
C GLY A 246 -6.51 25.79 8.97
N GLY A 247 -7.78 26.13 8.78
CA GLY A 247 -8.25 27.52 8.75
C GLY A 247 -7.83 28.26 7.47
N ASN A 248 -7.75 27.55 6.34
CA ASN A 248 -7.34 28.07 5.04
C ASN A 248 -5.94 28.73 5.03
N ARG A 249 -5.07 28.35 5.99
CA ARG A 249 -3.69 28.88 6.05
C ARG A 249 -2.82 28.38 4.91
N ARG A 250 -3.13 27.21 4.33
CA ARG A 250 -2.43 26.61 3.18
C ARG A 250 -0.92 26.43 3.36
N THR A 251 -0.48 26.34 4.61
CA THR A 251 0.89 26.08 5.01
C THR A 251 1.01 24.72 5.70
N LEU A 252 2.18 24.12 5.61
CA LEU A 252 2.58 22.96 6.40
C LEU A 252 3.44 23.47 7.56
N GLU A 253 3.22 22.92 8.75
CA GLU A 253 4.06 23.18 9.91
C GLU A 253 4.95 21.98 10.22
N TYR A 254 6.16 22.27 10.70
CA TYR A 254 7.17 21.29 11.05
C TYR A 254 7.80 21.67 12.40
N ALA A 255 7.70 20.78 13.38
CA ALA A 255 8.44 20.88 14.63
C ALA A 255 9.66 19.97 14.52
N GLY A 256 10.84 20.58 14.43
CA GLY A 256 12.10 19.88 14.20
C GLY A 256 12.98 19.79 15.44
N ARG A 257 13.81 18.76 15.46
CA ARG A 257 14.97 18.58 16.33
C ARG A 257 16.10 17.95 15.53
N THR A 258 17.31 18.06 16.04
CA THR A 258 18.50 17.44 15.45
C THR A 258 18.91 16.24 16.29
N ILE A 259 19.25 15.13 15.64
CA ILE A 259 19.79 13.92 16.26
C ILE A 259 21.11 13.58 15.56
N THR A 260 22.10 13.08 16.29
CA THR A 260 23.40 12.66 15.74
C THR A 260 23.65 11.17 16.01
N SER A 261 24.04 10.37 15.01
CA SER A 261 24.38 8.93 15.20
C SER A 261 25.88 8.62 15.17
N PRO A 262 26.33 7.43 15.65
CA PRO A 262 25.81 6.76 16.81
C PRO A 262 26.45 7.45 18.02
N ALA A 263 25.90 8.57 18.47
CA ALA A 263 25.96 8.80 19.91
C ALA A 263 25.08 7.72 20.56
N PRO A 264 25.33 7.27 21.81
CA PRO A 264 24.34 6.43 22.50
C PRO A 264 23.00 7.14 22.33
N ILE A 265 22.07 6.50 21.61
CA ILE A 265 20.74 7.09 21.37
C ILE A 265 20.18 7.24 22.78
N PRO A 266 20.02 8.48 23.28
CA PRO A 266 19.72 8.63 24.69
C PRO A 266 18.37 7.94 24.94
N PRO A 267 18.09 7.46 26.17
CA PRO A 267 16.82 6.83 26.51
C PRO A 267 15.60 7.71 26.19
N SER A 268 15.82 9.01 25.93
CA SER A 268 14.82 9.94 25.43
C SER A 268 15.44 10.83 24.34
N LEU A 269 14.67 11.07 23.27
CA LEU A 269 15.09 12.00 22.21
C LEU A 269 15.31 13.43 22.75
N PRO A 270 16.22 14.22 22.15
CA PRO A 270 16.40 15.63 22.48
C PRO A 270 15.08 16.42 22.43
N PRO A 271 14.91 17.49 23.22
CA PRO A 271 13.70 18.29 23.17
C PRO A 271 13.51 18.94 21.79
N TRP A 272 12.26 19.21 21.47
CA TRP A 272 11.90 19.98 20.29
C TRP A 272 12.55 21.36 20.32
N SER A 273 13.29 21.73 19.28
CA SER A 273 14.13 22.92 19.29
C SER A 273 13.71 23.99 18.29
N SER A 274 12.88 23.63 17.32
CA SER A 274 12.58 24.52 16.19
C SER A 274 11.16 24.33 15.66
N TYR A 275 10.53 25.43 15.25
CA TYR A 275 9.25 25.44 14.55
C TYR A 275 9.42 26.13 13.20
N TYR A 276 8.93 25.50 12.15
CA TYR A 276 8.99 25.98 10.78
C TYR A 276 7.60 25.97 10.14
N GLU A 277 7.42 26.87 9.20
CA GLU A 277 6.27 26.87 8.29
C GLU A 277 6.77 26.89 6.85
N ILE A 278 6.10 26.14 5.98
CA ILE A 278 6.33 26.16 4.53
C ILE A 278 5.03 26.46 3.79
N GLY A 279 5.11 27.37 2.82
CA GLY A 279 3.99 27.85 2.01
C GLY A 279 4.12 27.50 0.53
N ALA A 280 3.29 28.13 -0.31
CA ALA A 280 3.26 27.88 -1.76
C ALA A 280 4.58 28.19 -2.49
N ASP A 281 5.44 29.00 -1.87
CA ASP A 281 6.76 29.38 -2.37
C ASP A 281 7.83 28.31 -2.11
N MET A 282 7.47 27.20 -1.46
CA MET A 282 8.35 26.08 -1.13
C MET A 282 9.60 26.50 -0.35
N LYS A 283 9.45 27.52 0.52
CA LYS A 283 10.51 27.95 1.45
C LYS A 283 10.20 27.49 2.86
N LEU A 284 11.08 26.69 3.44
CA LEU A 284 10.99 26.29 4.85
C LEU A 284 11.51 27.42 5.74
N LEU A 285 10.59 28.13 6.40
CA LEU A 285 10.89 29.33 7.17
C LEU A 285 10.79 29.05 8.66
N ARG A 286 11.87 29.31 9.40
CA ARG A 286 11.85 29.23 10.86
C ARG A 286 10.96 30.33 11.45
N LYS A 287 10.22 29.99 12.49
CA LYS A 287 9.30 30.88 13.20
C LYS A 287 9.61 30.86 14.69
N ASN A 288 9.61 32.04 15.31
CA ASN A 288 9.74 32.19 16.76
C ASN A 288 8.36 32.10 17.41
N ASP A 289 7.76 30.91 17.39
CA ASP A 289 6.42 30.65 17.94
C ASP A 289 6.45 29.40 18.82
N SER A 290 6.78 29.60 20.11
CA SER A 290 6.85 28.53 21.10
C SER A 290 5.48 27.92 21.42
N ALA A 291 4.39 28.67 21.24
CA ALA A 291 3.04 28.19 21.45
C ALA A 291 2.64 27.23 20.32
N ALA A 292 2.90 27.58 19.07
CA ALA A 292 2.69 26.70 17.92
C ALA A 292 3.59 25.46 18.00
N LEU A 293 4.86 25.61 18.39
CA LEU A 293 5.75 24.48 18.65
C LEU A 293 5.13 23.53 19.69
N SER A 294 4.75 24.05 20.87
CA SER A 294 4.15 23.26 21.94
C SER A 294 2.86 22.59 21.50
N GLN A 295 2.01 23.27 20.74
CA GLN A 295 0.76 22.73 20.23
C GLN A 295 1.01 21.62 19.20
N LEU A 296 1.90 21.85 18.23
CA LEU A 296 2.24 20.85 17.22
C LEU A 296 2.94 19.65 17.86
N THR A 297 3.76 19.80 18.90
CA THR A 297 4.41 18.65 19.52
C THR A 297 3.45 17.86 20.41
N LYS A 298 2.46 18.52 21.03
CA LYS A 298 1.35 17.84 21.75
C LYS A 298 0.41 17.11 20.80
N VAL A 299 0.13 17.70 19.63
CA VAL A 299 -0.74 17.10 18.61
C VAL A 299 0.03 16.12 17.73
N GLY A 300 1.31 16.32 17.44
CA GLY A 300 2.16 15.40 16.70
C GLY A 300 2.35 14.10 17.46
N ASP A 301 2.37 14.22 18.79
CA ASP A 301 2.22 13.17 19.79
C ASP A 301 0.73 12.79 19.99
N VAL A 302 -0.03 12.65 18.89
CA VAL A 302 -1.43 12.12 18.85
C VAL A 302 -1.58 10.83 19.67
N ARG A 303 -0.47 10.12 19.88
CA ARG A 303 -0.26 9.10 20.89
C ARG A 303 -1.01 9.39 22.21
N ALA A 304 -1.02 10.63 22.72
CA ALA A 304 -1.69 11.01 23.98
C ALA A 304 -3.01 11.81 23.82
N SER A 305 -3.23 12.53 22.70
CA SER A 305 -4.35 13.48 22.56
C SER A 305 -5.70 12.85 22.16
N LEU A 306 -5.79 11.51 22.05
CA LEU A 306 -6.97 10.80 21.58
C LEU A 306 -7.76 10.05 22.66
N LYS A 307 -7.55 10.36 23.95
CA LYS A 307 -8.49 9.92 24.98
C LYS A 307 -9.89 10.48 24.67
N GLY A 308 -10.81 9.61 24.26
CA GLY A 308 -12.25 9.88 24.20
C GLY A 308 -12.76 10.64 22.97
N SER A 309 -12.01 10.76 21.88
CA SER A 309 -12.56 11.22 20.59
C SER A 309 -12.81 10.04 19.66
N ALA A 310 -13.69 10.18 18.67
CA ALA A 310 -13.96 9.19 17.61
C ALA A 310 -12.72 8.72 16.81
N VAL A 311 -11.54 9.26 17.13
CA VAL A 311 -10.24 8.90 16.56
C VAL A 311 -9.54 7.78 17.36
N SER A 312 -9.90 7.54 18.64
CA SER A 312 -9.51 6.28 19.31
C SER A 312 -10.17 5.06 18.64
N THR A 313 -11.28 5.32 17.96
CA THR A 313 -12.05 4.45 17.06
C THR A 313 -11.50 4.43 15.63
N PHE A 314 -10.27 4.91 15.39
CA PHE A 314 -9.67 4.92 14.05
C PHE A 314 -8.44 4.03 13.89
N ARG A 315 -7.83 3.59 14.99
CA ARG A 315 -6.48 3.01 14.93
C ARG A 315 -6.40 1.51 14.85
N GLY A 316 -7.44 0.78 15.23
CA GLY A 316 -7.41 -0.67 15.16
C GLY A 316 -6.10 -1.29 15.66
N ILE A 317 -5.45 -0.69 16.67
CA ILE A 317 -4.25 -1.21 17.32
C ILE A 317 -4.31 -0.77 18.77
N LEU A 318 -4.32 -1.76 19.67
CA LEU A 318 -3.91 -1.56 21.06
C LEU A 318 -2.46 -1.09 21.01
N ALA A 319 -2.26 0.22 21.05
CA ALA A 319 -0.95 0.79 21.25
C ALA A 319 -0.35 0.17 22.50
N ASP A 320 0.95 -0.11 22.49
CA ASP A 320 1.66 -0.35 23.73
C ASP A 320 1.61 0.92 24.57
N GLN A 321 0.62 0.99 25.45
CA GLN A 321 0.40 2.12 26.37
C GLN A 321 1.49 2.16 27.47
N THR A 322 2.36 1.14 27.55
CA THR A 322 3.38 0.97 28.59
C THR A 322 4.79 1.30 28.12
N SER A 323 4.98 1.59 26.83
CA SER A 323 6.25 2.06 26.29
C SER A 323 6.70 3.35 26.99
N PRO A 324 7.93 3.41 27.55
CA PRO A 324 8.50 4.63 28.15
C PRO A 324 8.54 5.82 27.18
N ASP A 325 8.55 5.54 25.87
CA ASP A 325 8.67 6.51 24.77
C ASP A 325 7.31 6.92 24.17
N GLY A 326 6.20 6.56 24.84
CA GLY A 326 4.83 6.84 24.42
C GLY A 326 4.22 5.74 23.53
N PRO A 327 2.88 5.77 23.31
CA PRO A 327 2.17 4.67 22.67
C PRO A 327 2.58 4.41 21.23
N ARG A 328 3.05 3.20 20.93
CA ARG A 328 3.40 2.81 19.56
C ARG A 328 2.17 2.46 18.75
N ASP A 329 2.19 2.78 17.47
CA ASP A 329 1.12 2.43 16.54
C ASP A 329 1.14 0.94 16.17
N PHE A 330 2.23 0.22 16.44
CA PHE A 330 2.37 -1.23 16.24
C PHE A 330 3.35 -1.81 17.27
N LEU A 331 3.33 -3.14 17.42
CA LEU A 331 4.28 -3.88 18.25
C LEU A 331 5.21 -4.70 17.37
N ILE A 332 6.46 -4.89 17.82
CA ILE A 332 7.33 -5.93 17.26
C ILE A 332 7.39 -7.05 18.31
N ASP A 333 6.94 -8.23 17.91
CA ASP A 333 6.84 -9.41 18.78
C ASP A 333 7.36 -10.64 18.02
N LYS A 334 8.52 -11.15 18.46
CA LYS A 334 9.12 -12.41 18.04
C LYS A 334 9.25 -12.53 16.51
N GLY A 335 9.93 -11.58 15.85
CA GLY A 335 10.15 -11.62 14.41
C GLY A 335 8.91 -11.27 13.56
N SER A 336 7.92 -10.62 14.14
CA SER A 336 6.74 -10.15 13.41
C SER A 336 6.20 -8.85 13.98
N ILE A 337 5.47 -8.10 13.15
CA ILE A 337 4.76 -6.91 13.59
C ILE A 337 3.36 -7.34 14.03
N LEU A 338 2.95 -6.99 15.25
CA LEU A 338 1.62 -7.25 15.79
C LEU A 338 0.76 -5.99 15.74
N LEU A 339 -0.43 -6.13 15.15
CA LEU A 339 -1.50 -5.13 15.09
C LEU A 339 -2.76 -5.72 15.72
N VAL A 340 -3.62 -4.89 16.32
CA VAL A 340 -4.82 -5.38 17.04
C VAL A 340 -6.04 -4.50 16.78
N ASN A 341 -6.95 -4.92 15.89
CA ASN A 341 -8.07 -4.08 15.47
C ASN A 341 -9.04 -3.70 16.60
N GLN A 342 -10.01 -2.84 16.27
CA GLN A 342 -10.98 -2.34 17.24
C GLN A 342 -11.89 -3.43 17.81
N ARG A 343 -12.00 -4.55 17.11
CA ARG A 343 -12.71 -5.77 17.55
C ARG A 343 -11.84 -6.65 18.45
N GLY A 344 -10.58 -6.26 18.71
CA GLY A 344 -9.60 -7.04 19.46
C GLY A 344 -8.95 -8.16 18.64
N GLU A 345 -9.19 -8.23 17.34
CA GLU A 345 -8.61 -9.24 16.45
C GLU A 345 -7.13 -8.91 16.20
N ARG A 346 -6.29 -9.94 16.22
CA ARG A 346 -4.84 -9.81 16.13
C ARG A 346 -4.37 -10.16 14.73
N PHE A 347 -3.55 -9.29 14.15
CA PHE A 347 -2.95 -9.48 12.84
C PHE A 347 -1.43 -9.44 12.99
N ARG A 348 -0.75 -10.37 12.32
CA ARG A 348 0.71 -10.38 12.25
C ARG A 348 1.15 -10.04 10.84
N LEU A 349 2.07 -9.09 10.71
CA LEU A 349 2.75 -8.79 9.47
C LEU A 349 4.18 -9.34 9.51
N PRO A 350 4.77 -9.67 8.36
CA PRO A 350 6.20 -9.96 8.27
C PRO A 350 6.99 -8.79 8.87
N ALA A 351 7.98 -9.09 9.71
CA ALA A 351 8.98 -8.10 10.08
C ALA A 351 10.02 -8.01 8.95
N GLY A 352 10.50 -6.79 8.68
CA GLY A 352 11.56 -6.54 7.71
C GLY A 352 12.93 -6.91 8.27
N ASP A 353 13.87 -5.97 8.19
CA ASP A 353 15.23 -6.15 8.70
C ASP A 353 15.25 -6.45 10.23
N PRO A 354 15.96 -7.50 10.72
CA PRO A 354 16.08 -7.78 12.14
C PRO A 354 16.66 -6.62 12.98
N LEU A 355 17.34 -5.66 12.35
CA LEU A 355 17.80 -4.45 13.01
C LEU A 355 16.65 -3.64 13.64
N TRP A 356 15.42 -3.77 13.14
CA TRP A 356 14.22 -3.16 13.74
C TRP A 356 13.89 -3.70 15.15
N GLU A 357 14.55 -4.75 15.64
CA GLU A 357 14.37 -5.24 17.03
C GLU A 357 15.39 -4.64 18.01
N LYS A 358 16.35 -3.84 17.53
CA LYS A 358 17.41 -3.24 18.35
C LYS A 358 16.85 -2.21 19.33
N GLU A 359 17.27 -2.32 20.60
CA GLU A 359 16.86 -1.41 21.67
C GLU A 359 17.30 0.02 21.38
N GLU A 360 18.43 0.20 20.70
CA GLU A 360 18.96 1.48 20.26
C GLU A 360 17.97 2.24 19.35
N LEU A 361 17.12 1.54 18.59
CA LEU A 361 16.12 2.15 17.70
C LEU A 361 14.78 2.46 18.38
N SER A 362 14.56 1.98 19.61
CA SER A 362 13.28 2.05 20.32
C SER A 362 12.67 3.46 20.40
N GLY A 363 13.53 4.46 20.61
CA GLY A 363 13.14 5.88 20.68
C GLY A 363 13.07 6.58 19.32
N LEU A 364 13.53 5.92 18.23
CA LEU A 364 13.54 6.49 16.89
C LEU A 364 12.30 6.17 16.07
N TYR A 365 11.43 5.26 16.52
CA TYR A 365 10.23 4.92 15.75
C TYR A 365 9.31 6.11 15.52
N GLY A 366 9.07 6.37 14.23
CA GLY A 366 8.19 7.40 13.75
C GLY A 366 6.71 7.10 13.94
N ARG A 367 5.89 7.90 13.25
CA ARG A 367 4.47 7.65 13.06
C ARG A 367 4.28 6.32 12.35
N GLY A 368 3.38 5.49 12.86
CA GLY A 368 3.02 4.24 12.21
C GLY A 368 1.81 4.39 11.30
N PHE A 369 0.78 5.16 11.68
CA PHE A 369 -0.42 5.34 10.85
C PHE A 369 -0.68 6.81 10.46
N ARG A 370 -0.93 7.07 9.17
CA ARG A 370 -1.42 8.34 8.65
C ARG A 370 -2.34 8.12 7.45
N GLU A 371 -3.47 8.83 7.40
CA GLU A 371 -4.21 8.97 6.15
C GLU A 371 -3.52 10.02 5.28
N VAL A 372 -2.96 9.57 4.17
CA VAL A 372 -2.32 10.43 3.15
C VAL A 372 -3.04 10.38 1.81
N VAL A 373 -3.86 9.35 1.60
CA VAL A 373 -4.82 9.28 0.51
C VAL A 373 -6.22 9.21 1.13
N THR A 374 -7.19 10.00 0.66
CA THR A 374 -8.55 10.00 1.21
C THR A 374 -9.07 8.55 1.27
N GLU A 375 -9.63 8.17 2.42
CA GLU A 375 -10.12 6.81 2.73
C GLU A 375 -9.06 5.70 2.87
N ARG A 376 -7.77 6.02 2.71
CA ARG A 376 -6.67 5.08 2.72
C ARG A 376 -5.51 5.53 3.61
N PHE A 377 -5.27 4.73 4.64
CA PHE A 377 -4.12 4.91 5.51
C PHE A 377 -2.88 4.33 4.86
N LEU A 378 -1.74 4.98 5.10
CA LEU A 378 -0.45 4.33 5.03
C LEU A 378 -0.01 3.95 6.44
N LEU A 379 0.33 2.67 6.60
CA LEU A 379 1.02 2.13 7.75
C LEU A 379 2.53 2.05 7.45
N ASN A 380 3.37 2.79 8.15
CA ASN A 380 4.82 2.57 8.19
C ASN A 380 5.15 1.65 9.38
N ALA A 381 5.51 0.40 9.12
CA ALA A 381 5.86 -0.54 10.18
C ALA A 381 7.11 -1.34 9.84
N ALA A 382 8.11 -1.25 10.72
CA ALA A 382 9.42 -1.92 10.64
C ALA A 382 9.99 -1.98 9.20
N GLY A 383 10.05 -0.81 8.55
CA GLY A 383 10.69 -0.66 7.24
C GLY A 383 9.82 -1.03 6.04
N THR A 384 8.52 -1.22 6.23
CA THR A 384 7.58 -1.42 5.12
C THR A 384 6.39 -0.47 5.23
N PHE A 385 6.03 0.15 4.10
CA PHE A 385 4.75 0.81 3.95
C PHE A 385 3.68 -0.18 3.51
N PHE A 386 2.54 -0.13 4.18
CA PHE A 386 1.32 -0.85 3.80
C PHE A 386 0.20 0.16 3.53
N GLU A 387 -0.59 -0.08 2.50
CA GLU A 387 -1.89 0.57 2.38
C GLU A 387 -2.89 -0.16 3.27
N VAL A 388 -3.65 0.59 4.05
CA VAL A 388 -4.68 0.06 4.95
C VAL A 388 -5.99 0.79 4.66
N PRO A 389 -7.02 0.08 4.17
CA PRO A 389 -8.33 0.68 3.95
C PRO A 389 -8.98 1.06 5.29
N ARG A 390 -9.98 1.96 5.25
CA ARG A 390 -10.84 2.19 6.42
C ARG A 390 -11.52 0.89 6.88
N GLU A 391 -11.87 0.84 8.16
CA GLU A 391 -12.56 -0.31 8.77
C GLU A 391 -13.87 -0.67 8.04
N ILE A 392 -14.63 0.34 7.61
CA ILE A 392 -15.88 0.15 6.82
C ILE A 392 -15.64 -0.53 5.47
N SER A 393 -14.40 -0.56 5.00
CA SER A 393 -13.97 -1.12 3.72
C SER A 393 -13.01 -2.29 3.92
N GLY A 394 -13.10 -2.99 5.05
CA GLY A 394 -12.37 -4.21 5.37
C GLY A 394 -11.16 -4.05 6.30
N GLY A 395 -10.73 -2.80 6.58
CA GLY A 395 -9.71 -2.52 7.59
C GLY A 395 -8.40 -3.30 7.40
N LEU A 396 -7.78 -3.69 8.52
CA LEU A 396 -6.51 -4.42 8.53
C LEU A 396 -6.54 -5.74 7.73
N ALA A 397 -7.70 -6.39 7.58
CA ALA A 397 -7.80 -7.66 6.87
C ALA A 397 -7.57 -7.53 5.36
N LEU A 398 -7.79 -6.33 4.80
CA LEU A 398 -7.63 -6.04 3.37
C LEU A 398 -6.43 -5.13 3.09
N MET A 399 -5.48 -5.03 4.03
CA MET A 399 -4.26 -4.27 3.81
C MET A 399 -3.37 -4.91 2.75
N LYS A 400 -2.50 -4.11 2.14
CA LYS A 400 -1.52 -4.59 1.15
C LYS A 400 -0.17 -3.90 1.35
N PRO A 401 0.97 -4.61 1.23
CA PRO A 401 2.27 -3.97 1.18
C PRO A 401 2.40 -3.12 -0.09
N ILE A 402 3.00 -1.93 0.06
CA ILE A 402 3.38 -1.05 -1.04
C ILE A 402 4.87 -1.24 -1.33
N SER A 403 5.71 -0.92 -0.34
CA SER A 403 7.15 -0.85 -0.50
C SER A 403 7.88 -1.27 0.77
N THR A 404 8.91 -2.10 0.65
CA THR A 404 9.87 -2.36 1.74
C THR A 404 11.08 -1.45 1.54
N HIS A 405 11.24 -0.47 2.43
CA HIS A 405 12.26 0.60 2.33
C HIS A 405 13.38 0.46 3.37
N ASN A 406 13.13 -0.11 4.55
CA ASN A 406 14.09 -0.17 5.68
C ASN A 406 14.68 1.20 6.11
N ARG A 407 14.00 2.29 5.75
CA ARG A 407 14.36 3.68 6.07
C ARG A 407 13.67 4.20 7.34
N LEU A 408 14.38 5.03 8.10
CA LEU A 408 13.88 5.70 9.31
C LEU A 408 13.08 6.96 8.97
N ILE A 409 11.86 6.74 8.50
CA ILE A 409 10.87 7.81 8.28
C ILE A 409 10.21 8.14 9.62
N TYR A 410 10.29 9.40 10.05
CA TYR A 410 9.79 9.80 11.36
C TYR A 410 8.32 10.25 11.36
N ASP A 411 7.94 11.10 10.42
CA ASP A 411 6.55 11.51 10.23
C ASP A 411 6.31 11.71 8.73
N TYR A 412 5.06 11.62 8.33
CA TYR A 412 4.63 11.78 6.95
C TYR A 412 3.21 12.29 6.88
N CYS A 413 2.88 13.02 5.81
CA CYS A 413 1.53 13.50 5.54
C CYS A 413 1.34 13.82 4.06
N SER A 414 0.09 13.97 3.64
CA SER A 414 -0.25 14.63 2.38
C SER A 414 -0.41 16.14 2.58
N TRP A 415 0.25 16.93 1.73
CA TRP A 415 0.11 18.38 1.71
C TRP A 415 0.21 18.92 0.28
N ARG A 416 -0.83 19.62 -0.17
CA ARG A 416 -0.98 20.10 -1.56
C ARG A 416 -0.81 18.96 -2.57
N GLY A 417 -1.36 17.79 -2.22
CA GLY A 417 -1.29 16.55 -2.99
C GLY A 417 0.11 15.98 -3.22
N MET A 418 1.10 16.45 -2.46
CA MET A 418 2.41 15.83 -2.34
C MET A 418 2.45 14.94 -1.10
N LEU A 419 3.17 13.83 -1.19
CA LEU A 419 3.67 13.10 -0.03
C LEU A 419 4.84 13.88 0.56
N VAL A 420 4.78 14.17 1.86
CA VAL A 420 5.86 14.83 2.59
C VAL A 420 6.39 13.88 3.64
N LEU A 421 7.70 13.70 3.70
CA LEU A 421 8.39 12.85 4.68
C LEU A 421 9.37 13.67 5.54
N SER A 422 9.52 13.27 6.80
CA SER A 422 10.54 13.78 7.72
C SER A 422 11.46 12.67 8.22
N GLY A 423 12.60 13.05 8.79
CA GLY A 423 13.65 12.11 9.18
C GLY A 423 14.81 12.07 8.19
N LEU A 424 15.35 13.24 7.83
CA LEU A 424 16.32 13.37 6.74
C LEU A 424 17.75 13.49 7.26
N VAL A 425 18.72 12.97 6.50
CA VAL A 425 20.15 13.25 6.62
C VAL A 425 20.57 14.06 5.40
N LEU A 426 20.96 15.31 5.62
CA LEU A 426 21.27 16.22 4.51
C LEU A 426 22.58 15.88 3.80
N SER A 427 23.55 15.29 4.50
CA SER A 427 24.84 14.90 3.92
C SER A 427 24.74 13.73 2.94
N THR A 428 23.63 12.98 2.94
CA THR A 428 23.40 11.85 2.02
C THR A 428 22.41 12.20 0.90
N ALA A 429 21.92 13.44 0.85
CA ALA A 429 21.04 13.88 -0.22
C ALA A 429 21.78 13.85 -1.58
N THR A 430 21.08 13.38 -2.61
CA THR A 430 21.58 13.40 -3.99
C THR A 430 20.92 14.52 -4.77
N THR A 431 21.38 14.77 -6.00
CA THR A 431 20.71 15.70 -6.93
C THR A 431 19.28 15.31 -7.25
N ASN A 432 18.92 14.03 -7.08
CA ASN A 432 17.59 13.50 -7.33
C ASN A 432 16.69 13.56 -6.10
N SER A 433 17.21 13.90 -4.91
CA SER A 433 16.40 13.97 -3.69
C SER A 433 15.57 15.26 -3.66
N PRO A 434 14.23 15.22 -3.70
CA PRO A 434 13.37 16.40 -3.73
C PRO A 434 13.21 16.99 -2.32
N ILE A 435 14.29 17.56 -1.80
CA ILE A 435 14.35 18.10 -0.44
C ILE A 435 14.17 19.62 -0.41
N VAL A 436 13.53 20.13 0.63
CA VAL A 436 13.55 21.55 0.98
C VAL A 436 14.20 21.72 2.34
N THR A 437 15.24 22.54 2.39
CA THR A 437 15.97 22.88 3.61
C THR A 437 15.54 24.24 4.18
N SER A 438 15.79 24.43 5.48
CA SER A 438 15.51 25.67 6.16
C SER A 438 16.32 26.83 5.59
N GLN A 439 15.67 27.97 5.42
CA GLN A 439 16.29 29.20 4.91
C GLN A 439 17.26 29.85 5.91
N ASP A 440 17.20 29.49 7.21
CA ASP A 440 18.10 30.02 8.23
C ASP A 440 19.43 29.24 8.32
N GLY A 441 19.66 28.25 7.44
CA GLY A 441 20.87 27.42 7.43
C GLY A 441 20.94 26.37 8.53
N SER A 442 19.87 26.20 9.32
CA SER A 442 19.77 25.11 10.28
C SER A 442 19.48 23.76 9.62
N SER A 443 19.54 22.67 10.39
CA SER A 443 19.30 21.31 9.91
C SER A 443 17.86 21.02 9.49
N GLY A 444 16.90 21.94 9.66
CA GLY A 444 15.49 21.70 9.32
C GLY A 444 15.31 21.32 7.84
N ALA A 445 14.73 20.16 7.56
CA ALA A 445 14.57 19.66 6.21
C ALA A 445 13.40 18.69 6.06
N LEU A 446 12.79 18.69 4.88
CA LEU A 446 11.67 17.82 4.52
C LEU A 446 11.85 17.31 3.08
N TRP A 447 11.39 16.09 2.83
CA TRP A 447 11.34 15.47 1.50
C TRP A 447 9.92 15.65 0.92
N PHE A 448 9.80 15.93 -0.38
CA PHE A 448 8.54 16.15 -1.08
C PHE A 448 8.46 15.34 -2.37
N GLY A 449 7.44 14.49 -2.51
CA GLY A 449 7.19 13.75 -3.73
C GLY A 449 5.72 13.38 -3.84
N VAL A 450 5.43 12.22 -4.42
CA VAL A 450 4.08 11.68 -4.56
C VAL A 450 3.98 10.29 -3.93
N GLY A 451 2.75 9.87 -3.59
CA GLY A 451 2.53 8.54 -3.00
C GLY A 451 2.98 7.39 -3.91
N ASP A 452 2.96 7.61 -5.23
CA ASP A 452 3.38 6.67 -6.26
C ASP A 452 4.91 6.58 -6.45
N ASP A 453 5.69 7.39 -5.72
CA ASP A 453 7.14 7.22 -5.62
C ASP A 453 7.53 6.07 -4.66
N LEU A 454 6.59 5.61 -3.81
CA LEU A 454 6.76 4.50 -2.87
C LEU A 454 6.57 3.16 -3.60
#